data_AF-A0A9X1IBQ7-F1
#
_entry.id   AF-A0A9X1IBQ7-F1
#
_cell.length_a   1.000
_cell.length_b   1.000
_cell.length_c   1.000
_cell.angle_alpha   90.00
_cell.angle_beta   90.00
_cell.angle_gamma   90.00
#
_symmetry.space_group_name_H-M   'P 1'
#
loop_
_entity.id
_entity.type
_entity.pdbx_description
1 polymer ?
#
loop_
_entity_poly.entity_id
_entity_poly.type
_entity_poly.pdbx_seq_one_letter_code
_entity_poly.pdbx_strand_id
1 'polypeptide(L)' 'MPPETTETEFDALVARAGIPLTPEQKAGIYAVWGGVEGWQRLVRSPAPAPEAEPSITFSAEANR' A
#
# COMPACT_ATOMS: atom_id res chain seq x y z
N MET A 1 2.74 4.91 15.26
CA MET A 1 1.34 5.37 15.35
C MET A 1 0.46 4.13 15.39
N PRO A 2 -0.65 4.15 16.15
CA PRO A 2 -1.63 3.07 16.05
C PRO A 2 -2.19 3.00 14.62
N PRO A 3 -2.47 1.81 14.09
CA PRO A 3 -3.11 1.66 12.78
C PRO A 3 -4.58 2.07 12.82
N GLU A 4 -5.07 2.63 11.71
CA GLU A 4 -6.49 2.88 11.46
C GLU A 4 -7.18 1.60 10.97
N THR A 5 -6.51 0.82 10.13
CA THR A 5 -6.94 -0.53 9.74
C THR A 5 -6.93 -1.44 10.95
N THR A 6 -8.05 -2.10 11.23
CA THR A 6 -8.14 -3.12 12.29
C THR A 6 -7.41 -4.41 11.91
N GLU A 7 -7.10 -5.27 12.88
CA GLU A 7 -6.46 -6.57 12.62
C GLU A 7 -7.28 -7.43 11.65
N THR A 8 -8.59 -7.47 11.81
CA THR A 8 -9.50 -8.22 10.93
C THR A 8 -9.48 -7.70 9.49
N GLU A 9 -9.45 -6.37 9.30
CA GLU A 9 -9.36 -5.77 7.98
C GLU A 9 -7.98 -6.01 7.35
N PHE A 10 -6.92 -5.92 8.14
CA PHE A 10 -5.57 -6.26 7.69
C PHE A 10 -5.49 -7.72 7.24
N ASP A 11 -6.08 -8.65 7.99
CA ASP A 11 -6.16 -10.06 7.61
C ASP A 11 -6.87 -10.27 6.28
N ALA A 12 -7.98 -9.57 6.05
CA ALA A 12 -8.69 -9.61 4.77
C ALA A 12 -7.84 -9.05 3.61
N LEU A 13 -7.05 -8.00 3.84
CA LEU A 13 -6.13 -7.44 2.84
C LEU A 13 -5.02 -8.43 2.47
N VAL A 14 -4.39 -9.07 3.47
CA VAL A 14 -3.36 -10.08 3.26
C VAL A 14 -3.91 -11.26 2.47
N ALA A 15 -5.10 -11.75 2.84
CA ALA A 15 -5.77 -12.85 2.14
C ALA A 15 -6.07 -12.48 0.68
N ARG A 16 -6.60 -11.27 0.43
CA ARG A 16 -6.88 -10.77 -0.93
C ARG A 16 -5.62 -10.62 -1.78
N ALA A 17 -4.49 -10.28 -1.16
CA ALA A 17 -3.20 -10.19 -1.84
C ALA A 17 -2.64 -11.57 -2.23
N GLY A 18 -3.24 -12.67 -1.73
CA GLY A 18 -2.78 -14.03 -2.02
C GLY A 18 -1.41 -14.35 -1.42
N ILE A 19 -0.99 -13.59 -0.39
CA ILE A 19 0.32 -13.75 0.25
C ILE A 19 0.17 -14.75 1.40
N PRO A 20 0.81 -15.93 1.32
CA PRO A 20 0.75 -16.91 2.40
C PRO A 20 1.68 -16.46 3.54
N LEU A 21 1.10 -15.85 4.58
CA LEU A 21 1.81 -15.41 5.77
C LEU A 21 1.44 -16.28 6.98
N THR A 22 2.44 -16.66 7.78
CA THR A 22 2.21 -17.26 9.10
C THR A 22 1.60 -16.23 10.07
N PRO A 23 0.93 -16.66 11.15
CA PRO A 23 0.40 -15.74 12.15
C PRO A 23 1.45 -14.76 12.71
N GLU A 24 2.67 -15.24 12.95
CA GLU A 24 3.78 -14.43 13.46
C GLU A 24 4.22 -13.36 12.46
N GLN A 25 4.24 -13.69 11.17
CA GLN A 25 4.56 -12.74 10.10
C GLN A 25 3.49 -11.65 10.00
N LYS A 26 2.21 -12.04 10.06
CA LYS A 26 1.09 -11.09 10.06
C LYS A 26 1.18 -10.14 11.24
N ALA A 27 1.41 -10.66 12.45
CA ALA A 27 1.57 -9.86 13.65
C ALA A 27 2.76 -8.89 13.53
N GLY A 28 3.89 -9.35 13.00
CA GLY A 28 5.07 -8.52 12.77
C GLY A 28 4.83 -7.37 11.79
N ILE A 29 4.09 -7.62 10.70
CA ILE A 29 3.73 -6.58 9.73
C ILE A 29 2.68 -5.62 10.31
N TYR A 30 1.65 -6.15 10.98
CA TYR A 30 0.60 -5.33 11.56
C TYR A 30 1.13 -4.35 12.62
N ALA A 31 2.13 -4.77 13.40
CA ALA A 31 2.79 -3.92 14.40
C ALA A 31 3.38 -2.62 13.81
N VAL A 32 3.73 -2.60 12.52
CA VAL A 32 4.26 -1.41 11.83
C VAL A 32 3.24 -0.76 10.86
N TRP A 33 2.04 -1.33 10.72
CA TRP A 33 1.07 -0.95 9.69
C TRP A 33 0.62 0.51 9.77
N GLY A 34 0.43 1.06 10.97
CA GLY A 34 0.07 2.46 11.14
C GLY A 34 1.13 3.44 10.60
N GLY A 35 2.40 3.02 10.53
CA GLY A 35 3.44 3.78 9.83
C GLY A 35 3.24 3.79 8.31
N VAL A 36 2.87 2.65 7.74
CA VAL A 36 2.58 2.50 6.29
C VAL A 36 1.37 3.35 5.89
N GLU A 37 0.31 3.37 6.70
CA GLU A 37 -0.86 4.23 6.48
C GLU A 37 -0.50 5.71 6.53
N GLY A 38 0.34 6.10 7.50
CA GLY A 38 0.90 7.45 7.58
C GLY A 38 1.66 7.86 6.32
N TRP A 39 2.52 6.98 5.81
CA TRP A 39 3.24 7.22 4.55
C TRP A 39 2.31 7.33 3.35
N GLN A 40 1.30 6.47 3.25
CA GLN A 40 0.31 6.56 2.17
C GLN A 40 -0.42 7.91 2.18
N ARG A 41 -0.77 8.42 3.37
CA ARG A 41 -1.41 9.73 3.50
C ARG A 41 -0.51 10.86 3.00
N LEU A 42 0.78 10.82 3.33
CA LEU A 42 1.76 11.81 2.86
C LEU A 42 1.93 11.77 1.34
N VAL A 43 1.96 10.58 0.74
CA VAL A 43 2.11 10.42 -0.72
C VAL A 43 0.87 10.89 -1.48
N ARG A 44 -0.33 10.69 -0.91
CA ARG A 44 -1.61 11.02 -1.55
C ARG A 44 -2.13 12.42 -1.21
N SER A 45 -1.41 13.20 -0.42
CA SER A 45 -1.83 14.52 0.05
C SER A 45 -0.76 15.59 -0.22
N PRO A 46 -1.09 16.68 -0.95
CA PRO A 46 -2.39 16.91 -1.60
C PRO A 46 -2.67 15.88 -2.69
N ALA A 47 -3.95 15.72 -3.04
CA ALA A 47 -4.32 14.88 -4.18
C ALA A 47 -3.58 15.41 -5.43
N PRO A 48 -2.97 14.53 -6.24
CA PRO A 48 -2.36 14.94 -7.49
C PRO A 48 -3.36 15.68 -8.38
N ALA A 49 -2.89 16.65 -9.16
CA ALA A 49 -3.72 17.33 -10.14
C ALA A 49 -4.26 16.32 -11.17
N PRO A 50 -5.47 16.51 -11.73
CA PRO A 50 -6.05 15.59 -12.71
C PRO A 50 -5.16 15.32 -13.93
N GLU A 51 -4.35 16.29 -14.33
CA GLU A 51 -3.39 16.24 -15.43
C GLU A 51 -2.02 15.66 -15.04
N ALA A 52 -1.82 15.28 -13.78
CA ALA A 52 -0.56 14.71 -13.32
C ALA A 52 -0.40 13.28 -13.87
N GLU A 53 0.48 13.13 -14.85
CA GLU A 53 0.82 11.84 -15.43
C GLU A 53 1.77 11.02 -14.52
N PRO A 54 1.71 9.68 -14.58
CA PRO A 54 2.70 8.82 -13.92
C PRO A 54 4.12 9.10 -14.43
N SER A 55 5.13 8.91 -13.57
CA SER A 55 6.54 9.04 -13.96
C SER A 55 6.98 8.02 -15.02
N ILE A 56 6.25 6.91 -15.14
CA ILE A 56 6.47 5.87 -16.13
C ILE A 56 5.13 5.59 -16.79
N THR A 57 5.05 5.83 -18.09
CA THR A 57 3.91 5.48 -18.94
C THR A 57 4.30 4.34 -19.88
N PHE A 58 3.31 3.59 -20.34
CA PHE A 58 3.55 2.52 -21.31
C PHE A 58 3.87 3.13 -22.69
N SER A 59 4.98 2.71 -23.29
CA SER A 59 5.30 2.95 -24.70
C SER A 59 5.18 1.64 -25.47
N ALA A 60 4.34 1.61 -26.49
CA ALA A 60 4.15 0.43 -27.34
C ALA A 60 5.36 0.14 -28.23
N GLU A 61 6.15 1.17 -28.56
CA GLU A 61 7.38 1.04 -29.30
C GLU A 61 8.55 0.89 -28.33
N ALA A 62 9.36 -0.17 -28.50
CA ALA A 62 10.62 -0.29 -27.80
C ALA A 62 11.51 0.89 -28.23
N ASN A 63 11.90 1.72 -27.25
CA ASN A 63 12.81 2.87 -27.41
C ASN A 63 13.79 2.66 -28.58
N ARG A 64 13.63 3.43 -29.66
CA ARG A 64 14.65 3.53 -30.71
C ARG A 64 15.64 4.63 -30.35
#